data_AF-A0A8H3VEG0-F1
#
_entry.id   AF-A0A8H3VEG0-F1
#
_cell.length_a   1.000
_cell.length_b   1.000
_cell.length_c   1.000
_cell.angle_alpha   90.00
_cell.angle_beta   90.00
_cell.angle_gamma   90.00
#
_symmetry.space_group_name_H-M   'P 1'
#
loop_
_entity.id
_entity.type
_entity.pdbx_description
1 polymer ?
#
loop_
_entity_poly.entity_id
_entity_poly.type
_entity_poly.pdbx_seq_one_letter_code
_entity_poly.pdbx_strand_id
1 'polypeptide(L)'
;MYVIKDVDGKGKGLVATEKIPRGTRILSEEPIITIRQNEQDGDRLRNSIRQQIDRLDEAQRQNFLSMHNIHPHKTVAQKYHGIIGTNALPIEADGIGGGIFLEACRINHACDNNAQKHWNSNIKRHTVHALRDIEEGEEITIYYLGANKSRKDRRESLRERFGFECSCRLCSLPPDQILESDKRVVEIARLDGILGEGGLMEIMSSPLQCLRHVETMIHLYEEQGQGDAGIPRSLLDAAQIAIAHGDLARGRTFAERAISGWRMSGGDDCEEVLEHGYLVVTPSKLRLYGLSMKWKTEMDDVPVGLDAAKFDDWLWRREKSEPTSRPMSRTEREIFPAFIDLPNRPISTRSMAARPNHHYCFLGEITDSSTFHHLELQLKDIDNRKIPLHFYTEGLGGEWTPSQIKKGYTVAVLNAQRHVFIFGDPGIRHEDADMLRIFPCSLAKFHALHSQAQEFSEESEGGARTCHGCGRTGLSLQKCAKCFSYWYCDKACQEVGWKEKGHRGDCKPLQDEELRKLLGGKWCDGGNGVGFPL
;
A
#
# COMPACT_ATOMS: atom_id res chain seq x y z
N MET A 1 3.65 -27.39 -28.62
CA MET A 1 3.61 -26.19 -27.76
C MET A 1 4.74 -25.22 -28.04
N TYR A 2 6.01 -25.63 -28.01
CA TYR A 2 7.13 -24.72 -28.28
C TYR A 2 8.30 -25.39 -29.01
N VAL A 3 9.24 -24.58 -29.48
CA VAL A 3 10.53 -24.99 -30.03
C VAL A 3 11.66 -24.16 -29.43
N ILE A 4 12.81 -24.78 -29.19
CA ILE A 4 14.04 -24.08 -28.80
C ILE A 4 14.78 -23.66 -30.07
N LYS A 5 15.00 -22.36 -30.25
CA LYS A 5 15.74 -21.80 -31.40
C LYS A 5 16.55 -20.58 -31.00
N ASP A 6 17.45 -20.15 -31.88
CA ASP A 6 18.16 -18.89 -31.71
C ASP A 6 17.18 -17.72 -31.85
N VAL A 7 17.27 -16.79 -30.90
CA VAL A 7 16.53 -15.55 -30.81
C VAL A 7 17.54 -14.42 -30.92
N ASP A 8 17.28 -13.49 -31.85
CA ASP A 8 18.22 -12.44 -32.19
C ASP A 8 18.63 -11.62 -30.95
N GLY A 9 19.94 -11.47 -30.76
CA GLY A 9 20.53 -10.79 -29.60
C GLY A 9 20.34 -11.45 -28.23
N LYS A 10 19.65 -12.61 -28.13
CA LYS A 10 19.36 -13.28 -26.85
C LYS A 10 19.90 -14.72 -26.74
N GLY A 11 20.51 -15.24 -27.80
CA GLY A 11 20.94 -16.64 -27.84
C GLY A 11 19.74 -17.58 -27.98
N LYS A 12 19.77 -18.76 -27.37
CA LYS A 12 18.65 -19.71 -27.46
C LYS A 12 17.48 -19.27 -26.57
N GLY A 13 16.27 -19.39 -27.09
CA GLY A 13 15.02 -19.11 -26.40
C GLY A 13 13.94 -20.14 -26.75
N LEU A 14 12.87 -20.19 -25.95
CA LEU A 14 11.66 -20.96 -26.26
C LEU A 14 10.67 -20.07 -27.02
N VAL A 15 10.16 -20.56 -28.14
CA VAL A 15 9.15 -19.86 -28.95
C VAL A 15 7.95 -20.75 -29.16
N ALA A 16 6.75 -20.21 -28.92
CA ALA A 16 5.50 -20.92 -29.09
C ALA A 16 5.31 -21.38 -30.55
N THR A 17 4.92 -22.64 -30.73
CA THR A 17 4.61 -23.22 -32.06
C THR A 17 3.12 -23.28 -32.35
N GLU A 18 2.30 -22.87 -31.39
CA GLU A 18 0.85 -22.77 -31.44
C GLU A 18 0.39 -21.81 -30.33
N LYS A 19 -0.87 -21.36 -30.35
CA LYS A 19 -1.42 -20.57 -29.25
C LYS A 19 -1.42 -21.39 -27.95
N ILE A 20 -0.81 -20.83 -26.90
CA ILE A 20 -0.78 -21.41 -25.55
C ILE A 20 -1.78 -20.63 -24.68
N PRO A 21 -2.89 -21.25 -24.25
CA PRO A 21 -3.86 -20.59 -23.37
C PRO A 21 -3.26 -20.24 -22.01
N ARG A 22 -3.75 -19.16 -21.41
CA ARG A 22 -3.47 -18.79 -20.01
C ARG A 22 -3.66 -19.97 -19.05
N GLY A 23 -2.75 -20.13 -18.09
CA GLY A 23 -2.76 -21.18 -17.07
C GLY A 23 -2.17 -22.52 -17.52
N THR A 24 -1.79 -22.67 -18.79
CA THR A 24 -1.22 -23.91 -19.29
C THR A 24 0.16 -24.17 -18.68
N ARG A 25 0.40 -25.38 -18.17
CA ARG A 25 1.74 -25.87 -17.82
C ARG A 25 2.54 -26.12 -19.11
N ILE A 26 3.45 -25.20 -19.41
CA ILE A 26 4.28 -25.22 -20.62
C ILE A 26 5.32 -26.33 -20.52
N LEU A 27 6.00 -26.44 -19.37
CA LEU A 27 7.00 -27.48 -19.11
C LEU A 27 6.99 -27.95 -17.66
N SER A 28 7.49 -29.17 -17.44
CA SER A 28 7.76 -29.77 -16.13
C SER A 28 9.02 -30.63 -16.23
N GLU A 29 10.11 -30.20 -15.59
CA GLU A 29 11.45 -30.74 -15.83
C GLU A 29 12.17 -31.11 -14.52
N GLU A 30 12.87 -32.25 -14.52
CA GLU A 30 13.76 -32.67 -13.43
C GLU A 30 15.13 -31.99 -13.57
N PRO A 31 15.82 -31.67 -12.46
CA PRO A 31 17.17 -31.13 -12.54
C PRO A 31 18.16 -32.21 -12.95
N ILE A 32 19.04 -31.91 -13.91
CA ILE A 32 20.16 -32.78 -14.28
C ILE A 32 21.40 -32.55 -13.40
N ILE A 33 21.48 -31.38 -12.77
CA ILE A 33 22.53 -31.00 -11.81
C ILE A 33 21.85 -30.24 -10.67
N THR A 34 22.25 -30.50 -9.43
CA THR A 34 21.78 -29.81 -8.23
C THR A 34 22.93 -29.17 -7.47
N ILE A 35 22.65 -28.03 -6.84
CA ILE A 35 23.60 -27.21 -6.09
C ILE A 35 23.06 -27.03 -4.68
N ARG A 36 23.88 -27.27 -3.67
CA ARG A 36 23.45 -27.11 -2.27
C ARG A 36 23.59 -25.67 -1.80
N GLN A 37 22.62 -25.22 -1.00
CA GLN A 37 22.49 -23.82 -0.57
C GLN A 37 23.64 -23.35 0.34
N ASN A 38 24.24 -24.26 1.11
CA ASN A 38 25.30 -23.97 2.09
C ASN A 38 26.71 -24.34 1.62
N GLU A 39 26.87 -24.80 0.37
CA GLU A 39 28.21 -25.10 -0.16
C GLU A 39 28.87 -23.79 -0.63
N GLN A 40 29.83 -23.30 0.17
CA GLN A 40 30.67 -22.17 -0.22
C GLN A 40 31.46 -22.51 -1.49
N ASP A 41 31.72 -21.50 -2.33
CA ASP A 41 32.57 -21.65 -3.51
C ASP A 41 33.95 -22.18 -3.07
N GLY A 42 34.28 -23.38 -3.54
CA GLY A 42 35.44 -24.14 -3.10
C GLY A 42 35.55 -25.47 -3.83
N ASP A 43 36.63 -26.19 -3.56
CA ASP A 43 36.93 -27.44 -4.28
C ASP A 43 35.88 -28.53 -4.08
N ARG A 44 35.19 -28.53 -2.93
CA ARG A 44 34.09 -29.46 -2.67
C ARG A 44 32.91 -29.28 -3.63
N LEU A 45 32.43 -28.05 -3.79
CA LEU A 45 31.35 -27.72 -4.71
C LEU A 45 31.75 -28.05 -6.15
N ARG A 46 32.96 -27.65 -6.56
CA ARG A 46 33.50 -27.94 -7.90
C ARG A 46 33.60 -29.45 -8.18
N ASN A 47 34.04 -30.24 -7.20
CA ASN A 47 34.12 -31.69 -7.33
C ASN A 47 32.73 -32.34 -7.40
N SER A 48 31.77 -31.88 -6.60
CA SER A 48 30.38 -32.34 -6.63
C SER A 48 29.74 -32.10 -8.01
N ILE A 49 29.88 -30.87 -8.53
CA ILE A 49 29.41 -30.50 -9.87
C ILE A 49 30.02 -31.40 -10.94
N ARG A 50 31.35 -31.59 -10.90
CA ARG A 50 32.05 -32.43 -11.87
C ARG A 50 31.55 -33.87 -11.84
N GLN A 51 31.35 -34.46 -10.65
CA GLN A 51 30.82 -35.81 -10.53
C GLN A 51 29.42 -35.95 -11.13
N GLN A 52 28.56 -34.94 -10.98
CA GLN A 52 27.23 -34.94 -11.62
C GLN A 52 27.35 -34.87 -13.14
N ILE A 53 28.22 -34.00 -13.67
CA ILE A 53 28.45 -33.83 -15.12
C ILE A 53 29.11 -35.07 -15.76
N ASP A 54 29.93 -35.81 -15.02
CA ASP A 54 30.54 -37.08 -15.46
C ASP A 54 29.52 -38.23 -15.54
N ARG A 55 28.33 -38.08 -14.93
CA ARG A 55 27.23 -39.06 -15.00
C ARG A 55 26.20 -38.76 -16.09
N LEU A 56 26.25 -37.58 -16.70
CA LEU A 56 25.36 -37.20 -17.79
C LEU A 56 25.67 -38.02 -19.05
N ASP A 57 24.64 -38.31 -19.84
CA ASP A 57 24.87 -38.82 -21.18
C ASP A 57 25.50 -37.76 -22.10
N GLU A 58 25.97 -38.18 -23.27
CA GLU A 58 26.67 -37.28 -24.20
C GLU A 58 25.76 -36.14 -24.67
N ALA A 59 24.48 -36.40 -24.93
CA ALA A 59 23.55 -35.38 -25.40
C ALA A 59 23.27 -34.32 -24.31
N GLN A 60 23.02 -34.76 -23.08
CA GLN A 60 22.83 -33.91 -21.90
C GLN A 60 24.07 -33.06 -21.64
N ARG A 61 25.26 -33.68 -21.68
CA ARG A 61 26.53 -32.99 -21.50
C ARG A 61 26.75 -31.92 -22.57
N GLN A 62 26.54 -32.25 -23.85
CA GLN A 62 26.68 -31.27 -24.93
C GLN A 62 25.68 -30.11 -24.79
N ASN A 63 24.44 -30.40 -24.41
CA ASN A 63 23.44 -29.37 -24.19
C ASN A 63 23.84 -28.44 -23.02
N PHE A 64 24.25 -28.98 -21.88
CA PHE A 64 24.82 -28.22 -20.76
C PHE A 64 26.01 -27.35 -21.19
N LEU A 65 26.98 -27.91 -21.91
CA LEU A 65 28.20 -27.20 -22.34
C LEU A 65 27.93 -26.08 -23.35
N SER A 66 26.77 -26.08 -24.01
CA SER A 66 26.31 -25.05 -24.94
C SER A 66 25.44 -23.97 -24.27
N MET A 67 25.24 -24.01 -22.96
CA MET A 67 24.62 -22.92 -22.21
C MET A 67 25.56 -21.72 -22.10
N HIS A 68 24.98 -20.54 -21.92
CA HIS A 68 25.76 -19.30 -21.85
C HIS A 68 26.64 -19.27 -20.59
N ASN A 69 27.81 -18.65 -20.66
CA ASN A 69 28.69 -18.47 -19.51
C ASN A 69 29.29 -17.08 -19.54
N ILE A 70 28.86 -16.21 -18.61
CA ILE A 70 29.39 -14.85 -18.51
C ILE A 70 30.76 -14.80 -17.81
N HIS A 71 31.16 -15.88 -17.16
CA HIS A 71 32.36 -15.91 -16.33
C HIS A 71 33.59 -16.35 -17.14
N PRO A 72 34.69 -15.58 -17.08
CA PRO A 72 35.95 -16.01 -17.67
C PRO A 72 36.45 -17.28 -16.97
N HIS A 73 37.00 -18.20 -17.73
CA HIS A 73 37.47 -19.49 -17.20
C HIS A 73 38.79 -19.91 -17.86
N LYS A 74 39.67 -20.51 -17.06
CA LYS A 74 40.94 -21.10 -17.52
C LYS A 74 40.95 -22.62 -17.38
N THR A 75 40.11 -23.16 -16.49
CA THR A 75 39.98 -24.59 -16.25
C THR A 75 38.58 -25.09 -16.56
N VAL A 76 38.45 -26.39 -16.79
CA VAL A 76 37.14 -27.05 -17.00
C VAL A 76 36.22 -26.87 -15.79
N ALA A 77 36.76 -26.96 -14.57
CA ALA A 77 35.98 -26.75 -13.35
C ALA A 77 35.43 -25.32 -13.25
N GLN A 78 36.23 -24.31 -13.60
CA GLN A 78 35.77 -22.91 -13.66
C GLN A 78 34.72 -22.72 -14.75
N LYS A 79 34.86 -23.39 -15.91
CA LYS A 79 33.86 -23.36 -16.98
C LYS A 79 32.51 -23.89 -16.48
N TYR A 80 32.51 -25.04 -15.82
CA TYR A 80 31.27 -25.67 -15.31
C TYR A 80 30.61 -24.80 -14.25
N HIS A 81 31.40 -24.29 -13.30
CA HIS A 81 30.90 -23.37 -12.29
C HIS A 81 30.31 -22.09 -12.89
N GLY A 82 30.97 -21.52 -13.90
CA GLY A 82 30.47 -20.32 -14.60
C GLY A 82 29.16 -20.55 -15.35
N ILE A 83 29.04 -21.67 -16.09
CA ILE A 83 27.79 -22.06 -16.73
C ILE A 83 26.69 -22.18 -15.68
N ILE A 84 26.98 -22.86 -14.57
CA ILE A 84 26.00 -23.04 -13.48
C ILE A 84 25.59 -21.69 -12.87
N GLY A 85 26.55 -20.83 -12.52
CA GLY A 85 26.28 -19.51 -11.95
C GLY A 85 25.46 -18.59 -12.87
N THR A 86 25.57 -18.79 -14.18
CA THR A 86 24.81 -18.01 -15.18
C THR A 86 23.39 -18.54 -15.38
N ASN A 87 23.17 -19.85 -15.31
CA ASN A 87 21.92 -20.48 -15.81
C ASN A 87 21.07 -21.17 -14.73
N ALA A 88 21.61 -21.45 -13.55
CA ALA A 88 20.89 -22.22 -12.54
C ALA A 88 19.60 -21.53 -12.12
N LEU A 89 18.53 -22.32 -12.03
CA LEU A 89 17.23 -21.89 -11.54
C LEU A 89 17.07 -22.29 -10.06
N PRO A 90 16.37 -21.49 -9.25
CA PRO A 90 16.18 -21.78 -7.84
C PRO A 90 15.40 -23.10 -7.66
N ILE A 91 15.81 -23.85 -6.65
CA ILE A 91 15.12 -25.03 -6.14
C ILE A 91 14.89 -24.77 -4.67
N GLU A 92 13.63 -24.77 -4.25
CA GLU A 92 13.23 -24.51 -2.87
C GLU A 92 12.94 -25.86 -2.21
N ALA A 93 14.00 -26.63 -1.93
CA ALA A 93 13.88 -27.95 -1.31
C ALA A 93 15.07 -28.25 -0.39
N ASP A 94 14.81 -28.66 0.85
CA ASP A 94 15.74 -29.10 1.91
C ASP A 94 17.25 -29.08 1.55
N GLY A 95 17.87 -27.91 1.62
CA GLY A 95 19.31 -27.71 1.47
C GLY A 95 19.84 -27.67 0.03
N ILE A 96 18.97 -27.80 -0.98
CA ILE A 96 19.25 -27.50 -2.39
C ILE A 96 18.94 -26.01 -2.60
N GLY A 97 19.87 -25.27 -3.21
CA GLY A 97 19.73 -23.85 -3.52
C GLY A 97 19.47 -23.56 -5.00
N GLY A 98 19.69 -24.53 -5.89
CA GLY A 98 19.42 -24.38 -7.31
C GLY A 98 19.77 -25.61 -8.13
N GLY A 99 19.42 -25.58 -9.42
CA GLY A 99 19.71 -26.66 -10.34
C GLY A 99 19.74 -26.25 -11.81
N ILE A 100 20.23 -27.16 -12.64
CA ILE A 100 20.28 -27.02 -14.09
C ILE A 100 19.21 -27.90 -14.72
N PHE A 101 18.50 -27.29 -15.66
CA PHE A 101 17.38 -27.85 -16.42
C PHE A 101 17.70 -27.58 -17.90
N LEU A 102 17.67 -28.60 -18.75
CA LEU A 102 18.14 -28.48 -20.13
C LEU A 102 17.25 -27.55 -20.96
N GLU A 103 15.95 -27.55 -20.71
CA GLU A 103 14.99 -26.72 -21.43
C GLU A 103 14.64 -25.45 -20.65
N ALA A 104 14.32 -25.55 -19.36
CA ALA A 104 13.91 -24.38 -18.58
C ALA A 104 15.01 -23.31 -18.46
N CYS A 105 16.29 -23.70 -18.40
CA CYS A 105 17.41 -22.75 -18.40
C CYS A 105 17.62 -22.03 -19.75
N ARG A 106 16.89 -22.40 -20.81
CA ARG A 106 16.90 -21.70 -22.11
C ARG A 106 15.85 -20.62 -22.22
N ILE A 107 14.94 -20.49 -21.26
CA ILE A 107 13.88 -19.48 -21.33
C ILE A 107 14.47 -18.11 -21.04
N ASN A 108 14.33 -17.18 -21.98
CA ASN A 108 14.87 -15.84 -21.85
C ASN A 108 14.10 -14.97 -20.85
N HIS A 109 14.75 -13.88 -20.45
CA HIS A 109 14.17 -12.89 -19.56
C HIS A 109 13.29 -11.87 -20.29
N ALA A 110 12.17 -11.51 -19.66
CA ALA A 110 11.51 -10.23 -19.84
C ALA A 110 11.09 -9.66 -18.48
N CYS A 111 11.10 -8.33 -18.32
CA CYS A 111 10.60 -7.71 -17.09
C CYS A 111 9.06 -7.71 -17.01
N ASP A 112 8.39 -7.89 -18.15
CA ASP A 112 6.96 -8.12 -18.31
C ASP A 112 6.70 -9.51 -18.91
N ASN A 113 7.29 -10.52 -18.26
CA ASN A 113 7.26 -11.91 -18.68
C ASN A 113 5.83 -12.46 -18.87
N ASN A 114 5.69 -13.39 -19.81
CA ASN A 114 4.42 -14.05 -20.13
C ASN A 114 4.27 -15.43 -19.48
N ALA A 115 5.30 -15.95 -18.82
CA ALA A 115 5.25 -17.20 -18.09
C ALA A 115 5.89 -17.09 -16.69
N GLN A 116 5.34 -17.82 -15.72
CA GLN A 116 5.84 -17.92 -14.35
C GLN A 116 6.59 -19.22 -14.19
N LYS A 117 7.76 -19.15 -13.53
CA LYS A 117 8.56 -20.33 -13.18
C LYS A 117 8.47 -20.61 -11.69
N HIS A 118 8.44 -21.88 -11.30
CA HIS A 118 8.38 -22.28 -9.89
C HIS A 118 8.95 -23.68 -9.71
N TRP A 119 9.57 -23.94 -8.55
CA TRP A 119 9.95 -25.30 -8.15
C TRP A 119 8.76 -25.96 -7.47
N ASN A 120 8.15 -26.97 -8.09
CA ASN A 120 7.07 -27.72 -7.46
C ASN A 120 7.66 -28.81 -6.55
N SER A 121 7.63 -28.57 -5.24
CA SER A 121 8.13 -29.48 -4.20
C SER A 121 7.42 -30.85 -4.17
N ASN A 122 6.13 -30.90 -4.54
CA ASN A 122 5.32 -32.10 -4.49
C ASN A 122 5.71 -33.12 -5.56
N ILE A 123 5.89 -32.66 -6.81
CA ILE A 123 6.33 -33.52 -7.91
C ILE A 123 7.86 -33.48 -8.11
N LYS A 124 8.57 -32.65 -7.33
CA LYS A 124 10.03 -32.45 -7.40
C LYS A 124 10.51 -32.06 -8.80
N ARG A 125 9.80 -31.12 -9.43
CA ARG A 125 10.12 -30.63 -10.78
C ARG A 125 10.05 -29.13 -10.87
N HIS A 126 10.88 -28.56 -11.73
CA HIS A 126 10.73 -27.18 -12.15
C HIS A 126 9.59 -27.08 -13.16
N THR A 127 8.67 -26.15 -12.93
CA THR A 127 7.48 -25.97 -13.77
C THR A 127 7.41 -24.55 -14.30
N VAL A 128 6.87 -24.41 -15.51
CA VAL A 128 6.60 -23.10 -16.12
C VAL A 128 5.16 -23.06 -16.59
N HIS A 129 4.42 -22.03 -16.20
CA HIS A 129 3.01 -21.84 -16.55
C HIS A 129 2.78 -20.51 -17.25
N ALA A 130 1.88 -20.48 -18.23
CA ALA A 130 1.51 -19.27 -18.95
C ALA A 130 0.68 -18.31 -18.07
N LEU A 131 1.12 -17.07 -17.91
CA LEU A 131 0.42 -16.04 -17.12
C LEU A 131 -0.73 -15.37 -17.89
N ARG A 132 -0.66 -15.43 -19.22
CA ARG A 132 -1.66 -14.98 -20.19
C ARG A 132 -1.64 -15.89 -21.41
N ASP A 133 -2.54 -15.65 -22.36
CA ASP A 133 -2.43 -16.26 -23.67
C ASP A 133 -1.11 -15.86 -24.33
N ILE A 134 -0.39 -16.83 -24.90
CA ILE A 134 0.84 -16.66 -25.66
C ILE A 134 0.53 -17.09 -27.10
N GLU A 135 0.69 -16.17 -28.05
CA GLU A 135 0.34 -16.43 -29.44
C GLU A 135 1.41 -17.25 -30.16
N GLU A 136 1.04 -17.93 -31.25
CA GLU A 136 2.01 -18.66 -32.09
C GLU A 136 3.13 -17.72 -32.56
N GLY A 137 4.38 -18.18 -32.44
CA GLY A 137 5.56 -17.41 -32.79
C GLY A 137 6.04 -16.42 -31.72
N GLU A 138 5.28 -16.23 -30.64
CA GLU A 138 5.69 -15.41 -29.50
C GLU A 138 6.76 -16.12 -28.65
N GLU A 139 7.76 -15.38 -28.17
CA GLU A 139 8.79 -15.90 -27.28
C GLU A 139 8.21 -16.12 -25.87
N ILE A 140 8.45 -17.30 -25.30
CA ILE A 140 8.12 -17.60 -23.90
C ILE A 140 9.23 -17.03 -23.04
N THR A 141 8.85 -16.21 -22.05
CA THR A 141 9.80 -15.46 -21.20
C THR A 141 9.44 -15.58 -19.72
N ILE A 142 10.45 -15.48 -18.86
CA ILE A 142 10.34 -15.54 -17.39
C ILE A 142 11.03 -14.36 -16.70
N TYR A 143 10.64 -14.07 -15.47
CA TYR A 143 11.34 -13.07 -14.66
C TYR A 143 12.58 -13.67 -13.97
N TYR A 144 13.77 -13.05 -14.09
CA TYR A 144 15.00 -13.61 -13.52
C TYR A 144 15.32 -13.12 -12.09
N LEU A 145 14.84 -11.94 -11.69
CA LEU A 145 15.46 -11.18 -10.59
C LEU A 145 14.83 -11.36 -9.19
N GLY A 146 13.93 -12.33 -9.02
CA GLY A 146 13.32 -12.67 -7.74
C GLY A 146 12.27 -11.66 -7.27
N ALA A 147 12.71 -10.44 -6.92
CA ALA A 147 11.84 -9.35 -6.49
C ALA A 147 11.69 -8.29 -7.59
N ASN A 148 10.56 -7.57 -7.57
CA ASN A 148 10.37 -6.39 -8.42
C ASN A 148 11.35 -5.28 -7.98
N LYS A 149 12.02 -4.66 -8.96
CA LYS A 149 13.02 -3.60 -8.74
C LYS A 149 12.81 -2.46 -9.72
N SER A 150 13.40 -1.28 -9.48
CA SER A 150 13.42 -0.17 -10.44
C SER A 150 14.08 -0.58 -11.76
N ARG A 151 13.78 0.12 -12.86
CA ARG A 151 14.41 -0.16 -14.17
C ARG A 151 15.93 -0.13 -14.08
N LYS A 152 16.47 0.86 -13.35
CA LYS A 152 17.92 0.98 -13.14
C LYS A 152 18.48 -0.28 -12.48
N ASP A 153 17.91 -0.68 -11.35
CA ASP A 153 18.38 -1.82 -10.57
C ASP A 153 18.18 -3.15 -11.31
N ARG A 154 17.10 -3.29 -12.09
CA ARG A 154 16.88 -4.45 -12.97
C ARG A 154 17.99 -4.55 -14.00
N ARG A 155 18.29 -3.47 -14.73
CA ARG A 155 19.32 -3.46 -15.78
C ARG A 155 20.73 -3.68 -15.23
N GLU A 156 21.02 -3.09 -14.07
CA GLU A 156 22.28 -3.32 -13.36
C GLU A 156 22.42 -4.78 -12.95
N SER A 157 21.40 -5.35 -12.29
CA SER A 157 21.39 -6.76 -11.90
C SER A 157 21.53 -7.71 -13.09
N LEU A 158 20.87 -7.40 -14.22
CA LEU A 158 20.94 -8.23 -15.43
C LEU A 158 22.31 -8.15 -16.11
N ARG A 159 22.90 -6.97 -16.17
CA ARG A 159 24.25 -6.78 -16.71
C ARG A 159 25.29 -7.52 -15.87
N GLU A 160 25.20 -7.43 -14.55
CA GLU A 160 26.16 -8.05 -13.64
C GLU A 160 26.04 -9.58 -13.59
N ARG A 161 24.81 -10.10 -13.54
CA ARG A 161 24.56 -11.53 -13.34
C ARG A 161 24.40 -12.34 -14.63
N PHE A 162 24.04 -11.69 -15.73
CA PHE A 162 23.71 -12.36 -17.00
C PHE A 162 24.33 -11.69 -18.23
N GLY A 163 25.06 -10.58 -18.08
CA GLY A 163 25.88 -10.01 -19.16
C GLY A 163 25.10 -9.32 -20.29
N PHE A 164 23.82 -8.97 -20.09
CA PHE A 164 23.01 -8.32 -21.12
C PHE A 164 22.22 -7.11 -20.60
N GLU A 165 21.82 -6.24 -21.52
CA GLU A 165 20.97 -5.08 -21.25
C GLU A 165 19.53 -5.36 -21.73
N CYS A 166 18.57 -5.35 -20.81
CA CYS A 166 17.18 -5.68 -21.14
C CYS A 166 16.52 -4.61 -22.03
N SER A 167 15.90 -5.08 -23.11
CA SER A 167 15.18 -4.30 -24.12
C SER A 167 13.70 -4.68 -24.24
N CYS A 168 13.14 -5.42 -23.26
CA CYS A 168 11.71 -5.74 -23.21
C CYS A 168 10.83 -4.47 -23.23
N ARG A 169 9.53 -4.63 -23.52
CA ARG A 169 8.58 -3.52 -23.62
C ARG A 169 8.62 -2.62 -22.37
N LEU A 170 8.65 -3.21 -21.17
CA LEU A 170 8.71 -2.43 -19.91
C LEU A 170 10.00 -1.60 -19.78
N CYS A 171 11.15 -2.14 -20.21
CA CYS A 171 12.43 -1.42 -20.20
C CYS A 171 12.58 -0.41 -21.34
N SER A 172 11.73 -0.51 -22.36
CA SER A 172 11.73 0.34 -23.56
C SER A 172 10.61 1.40 -23.55
N LEU A 173 9.88 1.55 -22.43
CA LEU A 173 8.89 2.60 -22.26
C LEU A 173 9.51 4.01 -22.31
N PRO A 174 8.69 5.05 -22.61
CA PRO A 174 9.10 6.45 -22.47
C PRO A 174 9.56 6.81 -21.04
N PRO A 175 10.45 7.82 -20.87
CA PRO A 175 11.02 8.17 -19.56
C PRO A 175 10.01 8.49 -18.46
N ASP A 176 8.90 9.16 -18.79
CA ASP A 176 7.80 9.48 -17.88
C ASP A 176 7.08 8.21 -17.38
N GLN A 177 6.82 7.26 -18.28
CA GLN A 177 6.20 5.98 -17.93
C GLN A 177 7.14 5.06 -17.14
N ILE A 178 8.45 5.12 -17.41
CA ILE A 178 9.46 4.44 -16.60
C ILE A 178 9.44 4.98 -15.18
N LEU A 179 9.45 6.31 -15.01
CA LEU A 179 9.42 6.93 -13.70
C LEU A 179 8.18 6.52 -12.91
N GLU A 180 7.02 6.47 -13.57
CA GLU A 180 5.79 6.03 -12.92
C GLU A 180 5.79 4.54 -12.58
N SER A 181 6.39 3.70 -13.43
CA SER A 181 6.61 2.28 -13.10
C SER A 181 7.53 2.11 -11.89
N ASP A 182 8.63 2.85 -11.82
CA ASP A 182 9.58 2.77 -10.72
C ASP A 182 8.96 3.24 -9.39
N LYS A 183 8.13 4.29 -9.41
CA LYS A 183 7.36 4.71 -8.22
C LYS A 183 6.44 3.61 -7.71
N ARG A 184 5.72 2.94 -8.61
CA ARG A 184 4.80 1.85 -8.23
C ARG A 184 5.53 0.68 -7.60
N VAL A 185 6.67 0.27 -8.17
CA VAL A 185 7.49 -0.81 -7.58
C VAL A 185 8.03 -0.44 -6.19
N VAL A 186 8.48 0.80 -6.00
CA VAL A 186 8.93 1.30 -4.68
C VAL A 186 7.78 1.32 -3.68
N GLU A 187 6.60 1.75 -4.11
CA GLU A 187 5.42 1.80 -3.25
C GLU A 187 4.92 0.41 -2.86
N ILE A 188 4.91 -0.56 -3.79
CA ILE A 188 4.62 -1.97 -3.48
C ILE A 188 5.58 -2.48 -2.41
N ALA A 189 6.89 -2.30 -2.58
CA ALA A 189 7.87 -2.76 -1.59
C ALA A 189 7.70 -2.07 -0.23
N ARG A 190 7.32 -0.78 -0.21
CA ARG A 190 7.03 -0.04 1.03
C ARG A 190 5.80 -0.60 1.75
N LEU A 191 4.72 -0.88 1.02
CA LEU A 191 3.49 -1.42 1.57
C LEU A 191 3.68 -2.86 2.07
N ASP A 192 4.39 -3.69 1.32
CA ASP A 192 4.76 -5.05 1.71
C ASP A 192 5.61 -5.05 2.98
N GLY A 193 6.60 -4.15 3.06
CA GLY A 193 7.42 -3.95 4.25
C GLY A 193 6.60 -3.56 5.49
N ILE A 194 5.61 -2.68 5.34
CA ILE A 194 4.72 -2.30 6.45
C ILE A 194 3.92 -3.50 6.97
N LEU A 195 3.38 -4.32 6.07
CA LEU A 195 2.61 -5.51 6.45
C LEU A 195 3.52 -6.58 7.07
N GLY A 196 4.72 -6.75 6.54
CA GLY A 196 5.72 -7.69 7.05
C GLY A 196 6.28 -7.31 8.42
N GLU A 197 6.72 -6.06 8.60
CA GLU A 197 7.29 -5.54 9.86
C GLU A 197 6.23 -5.40 10.96
N GLY A 198 5.03 -4.92 10.59
CA GLY A 198 3.91 -4.76 11.53
C GLY A 198 3.33 -6.10 12.01
N GLY A 199 3.42 -7.13 11.18
CA GLY A 199 3.03 -8.50 11.50
C GLY A 199 1.64 -8.60 12.14
N LEU A 200 1.52 -9.48 13.14
CA LEU A 200 0.24 -9.69 13.82
C LEU A 200 -0.23 -8.44 14.60
N MET A 201 0.68 -7.61 15.08
CA MET A 201 0.33 -6.43 15.88
C MET A 201 -0.43 -5.40 15.03
N GLU A 202 0.08 -5.07 13.85
CA GLU A 202 -0.56 -4.09 12.95
C GLU A 202 -1.91 -4.60 12.43
N ILE A 203 -2.01 -5.89 12.10
CA ILE A 203 -3.27 -6.55 11.72
C ILE A 203 -4.32 -6.34 12.81
N MET A 204 -3.96 -6.53 14.08
CA MET A 204 -4.90 -6.43 15.19
C MET A 204 -5.27 -4.98 15.56
N SER A 205 -4.30 -4.06 15.51
CA SER A 205 -4.51 -2.64 15.86
C SER A 205 -5.27 -1.88 14.78
N SER A 206 -4.92 -2.06 13.49
CA SER A 206 -5.46 -1.30 12.36
C SER A 206 -5.88 -2.20 11.18
N PRO A 207 -6.81 -3.15 11.36
CA PRO A 207 -7.12 -4.16 10.35
C PRO A 207 -7.67 -3.57 9.04
N LEU A 208 -8.49 -2.52 9.11
CA LEU A 208 -9.00 -1.85 7.91
C LEU A 208 -7.88 -1.15 7.12
N GLN A 209 -6.87 -0.63 7.82
CA GLN A 209 -5.71 0.00 7.18
C GLN A 209 -4.84 -1.04 6.47
N CYS A 210 -4.60 -2.18 7.12
CA CYS A 210 -3.91 -3.31 6.50
C CYS A 210 -4.64 -3.76 5.24
N LEU A 211 -5.96 -3.89 5.31
CA LEU A 211 -6.78 -4.27 4.16
C LEU A 211 -6.68 -3.25 2.99
N ARG A 212 -6.66 -1.94 3.29
CA ARG A 212 -6.43 -0.89 2.28
C ARG A 212 -5.01 -0.88 1.70
N HIS A 213 -4.01 -1.23 2.49
CA HIS A 213 -2.64 -1.40 1.99
C HIS A 213 -2.56 -2.57 1.01
N VAL A 214 -3.15 -3.71 1.37
CA VAL A 214 -3.27 -4.88 0.49
C VAL A 214 -3.99 -4.54 -0.81
N GLU A 215 -5.13 -3.86 -0.72
CA GLU A 215 -5.89 -3.40 -1.87
C GLU A 215 -5.06 -2.50 -2.79
N THR A 216 -4.35 -1.52 -2.21
CA THR A 216 -3.51 -0.59 -2.97
C THR A 216 -2.37 -1.34 -3.67
N MET A 217 -1.74 -2.31 -3.00
CA MET A 217 -0.70 -3.15 -3.63
C MET A 217 -1.24 -3.91 -4.83
N ILE A 218 -2.44 -4.50 -4.73
CA ILE A 218 -3.05 -5.24 -5.85
C ILE A 218 -3.29 -4.32 -7.04
N HIS A 219 -3.84 -3.12 -6.82
CA HIS A 219 -4.03 -2.14 -7.90
C HIS A 219 -2.69 -1.74 -8.55
N LEU A 220 -1.65 -1.51 -7.74
CA LEU A 220 -0.31 -1.19 -8.26
C LEU A 220 0.27 -2.33 -9.09
N TYR A 221 0.06 -3.59 -8.69
CA TYR A 221 0.44 -4.77 -9.47
C TYR A 221 -0.31 -4.84 -10.81
N GLU A 222 -1.63 -4.65 -10.79
CA GLU A 222 -2.48 -4.68 -12.00
C GLU A 222 -2.09 -3.59 -13.01
N GLU A 223 -1.79 -2.37 -12.52
CA GLU A 223 -1.28 -1.30 -13.36
C GLU A 223 0.11 -1.63 -13.92
N GLN A 224 0.94 -2.36 -13.17
CA GLN A 224 2.34 -2.66 -13.53
C GLN A 224 2.41 -3.64 -14.70
N GLY A 225 1.46 -4.57 -14.78
CA GLY A 225 1.29 -5.48 -15.89
C GLY A 225 0.28 -6.59 -15.62
N GLN A 226 -0.08 -7.35 -16.65
CA GLN A 226 -1.00 -8.47 -16.49
C GLN A 226 -0.33 -9.66 -15.78
N GLY A 227 -0.94 -10.13 -14.70
CA GLY A 227 -0.64 -11.43 -14.10
C GLY A 227 0.61 -11.48 -13.22
N ASP A 228 0.89 -10.42 -12.45
CA ASP A 228 1.97 -10.45 -11.46
C ASP A 228 1.74 -11.54 -10.40
N ALA A 229 2.76 -12.37 -10.15
CA ALA A 229 2.72 -13.47 -9.20
C ALA A 229 2.57 -13.01 -7.73
N GLY A 230 2.69 -11.72 -7.44
CA GLY A 230 2.46 -11.13 -6.12
C GLY A 230 0.98 -11.03 -5.74
N ILE A 231 0.06 -10.89 -6.71
CA ILE A 231 -1.37 -10.68 -6.43
C ILE A 231 -1.98 -11.81 -5.58
N PRO A 232 -1.77 -13.11 -5.90
CA PRO A 232 -2.28 -14.21 -5.07
C PRO A 232 -1.79 -14.15 -3.61
N ARG A 233 -0.52 -13.77 -3.39
CA ARG A 233 0.04 -13.63 -2.05
C ARG A 233 -0.63 -12.49 -1.28
N SER A 234 -0.81 -11.33 -1.91
CA SER A 234 -1.51 -10.19 -1.30
C SER A 234 -2.97 -10.53 -0.98
N LEU A 235 -3.67 -11.27 -1.84
CA LEU A 235 -5.02 -11.75 -1.57
C LEU A 235 -5.07 -12.70 -0.36
N LEU A 236 -4.06 -13.56 -0.18
CA LEU A 236 -3.95 -14.36 1.04
C LEU A 236 -3.79 -13.48 2.28
N ASP A 237 -3.02 -12.39 2.22
CA ASP A 237 -2.89 -11.47 3.36
C ASP A 237 -4.24 -10.83 3.72
N ALA A 238 -5.03 -10.39 2.72
CA ALA A 238 -6.40 -9.92 2.93
C ALA A 238 -7.29 -11.00 3.59
N ALA A 239 -7.18 -12.26 3.14
CA ALA A 239 -7.90 -13.38 3.73
C ALA A 239 -7.53 -13.56 5.21
N GLN A 240 -6.22 -13.56 5.52
CA GLN A 240 -5.72 -13.71 6.89
C GLN A 240 -6.19 -12.58 7.81
N ILE A 241 -6.15 -11.33 7.33
CA ILE A 241 -6.69 -10.16 8.06
C ILE A 241 -8.17 -10.35 8.34
N ALA A 242 -8.99 -10.67 7.33
CA ALA A 242 -10.42 -10.86 7.49
C ALA A 242 -10.74 -11.98 8.51
N ILE A 243 -10.09 -13.14 8.36
CA ILE A 243 -10.29 -14.30 9.23
C ILE A 243 -9.83 -14.01 10.66
N ALA A 244 -8.72 -13.29 10.85
CA ALA A 244 -8.23 -12.91 12.18
C ALA A 244 -9.25 -12.08 12.98
N HIS A 245 -10.13 -11.35 12.27
CA HIS A 245 -11.18 -10.52 12.83
C HIS A 245 -12.59 -11.16 12.80
N GLY A 246 -12.66 -12.44 12.44
CA GLY A 246 -13.87 -13.25 12.45
C GLY A 246 -14.73 -13.12 11.19
N ASP A 247 -14.24 -12.45 10.14
CA ASP A 247 -14.97 -12.27 8.88
C ASP A 247 -14.74 -13.47 7.94
N LEU A 248 -15.52 -14.54 8.14
CA LEU A 248 -15.37 -15.77 7.37
C LEU A 248 -15.84 -15.60 5.91
N ALA A 249 -16.86 -14.77 5.65
CA ALA A 249 -17.37 -14.52 4.31
C ALA A 249 -16.33 -13.82 3.40
N ARG A 250 -15.71 -12.74 3.87
CA ARG A 250 -14.62 -12.10 3.11
C ARG A 250 -13.36 -12.95 3.10
N GLY A 251 -13.05 -13.60 4.23
CA GLY A 251 -11.93 -14.52 4.38
C GLY A 251 -11.90 -15.60 3.30
N ARG A 252 -13.01 -16.34 3.12
CA ARG A 252 -13.11 -17.34 2.05
C ARG A 252 -13.04 -16.72 0.66
N THR A 253 -13.65 -15.55 0.44
CA THR A 253 -13.72 -14.93 -0.89
C THR A 253 -12.32 -14.50 -1.35
N PHE A 254 -11.52 -13.90 -0.45
CA PHE A 254 -10.13 -13.58 -0.73
C PHE A 254 -9.29 -14.85 -0.95
N ALA A 255 -9.47 -15.88 -0.12
CA ALA A 255 -8.78 -17.16 -0.28
C ALA A 255 -9.11 -17.84 -1.61
N GLU A 256 -10.38 -17.85 -2.03
CA GLU A 256 -10.83 -18.39 -3.32
C GLU A 256 -10.09 -17.71 -4.48
N ARG A 257 -9.96 -16.38 -4.46
CA ARG A 257 -9.22 -15.61 -5.47
C ARG A 257 -7.72 -15.90 -5.43
N ALA A 258 -7.11 -15.98 -4.24
CA ALA A 258 -5.71 -16.32 -4.07
C ALA A 258 -5.39 -17.71 -4.65
N ILE A 259 -6.17 -18.72 -4.27
CA ILE A 259 -6.03 -20.11 -4.74
C ILE A 259 -6.24 -20.21 -6.24
N SER A 260 -7.23 -19.51 -6.80
CA SER A 260 -7.41 -19.45 -8.25
C SER A 260 -6.20 -18.86 -8.97
N GLY A 261 -5.56 -17.84 -8.37
CA GLY A 261 -4.35 -17.24 -8.88
C GLY A 261 -3.16 -18.20 -8.89
N TRP A 262 -2.91 -18.90 -7.78
CA TRP A 262 -1.83 -19.90 -7.70
C TRP A 262 -2.06 -21.12 -8.58
N ARG A 263 -3.30 -21.61 -8.69
CA ARG A 263 -3.64 -22.66 -9.67
C ARG A 263 -3.26 -22.27 -11.09
N MET A 264 -3.48 -21.01 -11.45
CA MET A 264 -3.13 -20.49 -12.77
C MET A 264 -1.61 -20.38 -12.97
N SER A 265 -0.87 -19.93 -11.96
CA SER A 265 0.58 -19.71 -12.07
C SER A 265 1.48 -20.91 -11.73
N GLY A 266 0.93 -21.91 -11.03
CA GLY A 266 1.69 -23.06 -10.48
C GLY A 266 1.02 -24.44 -10.68
N GLY A 267 -0.26 -24.48 -11.04
CA GLY A 267 -1.06 -25.70 -11.14
C GLY A 267 -1.73 -26.11 -9.82
N ASP A 268 -2.61 -27.12 -9.87
CA ASP A 268 -3.35 -27.63 -8.69
C ASP A 268 -2.47 -28.33 -7.66
N ASP A 269 -1.29 -28.80 -8.08
CA ASP A 269 -0.31 -29.54 -7.30
C ASP A 269 0.80 -28.64 -6.74
N CYS A 270 0.69 -27.31 -6.81
CA CYS A 270 1.67 -26.41 -6.21
C CYS A 270 1.47 -26.30 -4.69
N GLU A 271 2.55 -25.96 -3.98
CA GLU A 271 2.60 -25.94 -2.52
C GLU A 271 1.55 -24.99 -1.93
N GLU A 272 1.44 -23.79 -2.47
CA GLU A 272 0.52 -22.76 -1.99
C GLU A 272 -0.96 -23.20 -2.11
N VAL A 273 -1.32 -23.94 -3.17
CA VAL A 273 -2.68 -24.46 -3.36
C VAL A 273 -2.98 -25.55 -2.35
N LEU A 274 -2.04 -26.47 -2.10
CA LEU A 274 -2.24 -27.55 -1.15
C LEU A 274 -2.25 -27.05 0.31
N GLU A 275 -1.36 -26.11 0.65
CA GLU A 275 -1.23 -25.58 2.00
C GLU A 275 -2.39 -24.64 2.37
N HIS A 276 -2.85 -23.81 1.44
CA HIS A 276 -3.86 -22.78 1.74
C HIS A 276 -5.25 -23.12 1.22
N GLY A 277 -5.41 -24.15 0.38
CA GLY A 277 -6.69 -24.52 -0.22
C GLY A 277 -7.80 -24.82 0.79
N TYR A 278 -7.46 -25.27 1.99
CA TYR A 278 -8.44 -25.49 3.06
C TYR A 278 -9.15 -24.19 3.50
N LEU A 279 -8.57 -23.01 3.28
CA LEU A 279 -9.17 -21.72 3.67
C LEU A 279 -10.44 -21.38 2.89
N VAL A 280 -10.62 -21.98 1.70
CA VAL A 280 -11.86 -21.86 0.93
C VAL A 280 -13.00 -22.65 1.60
N VAL A 281 -12.68 -23.80 2.18
CA VAL A 281 -13.68 -24.74 2.73
C VAL A 281 -13.89 -24.54 4.23
N THR A 282 -12.83 -24.20 4.97
CA THR A 282 -12.85 -24.11 6.44
C THR A 282 -11.89 -23.02 6.92
N PRO A 283 -12.14 -21.74 6.57
CA PRO A 283 -11.29 -20.60 6.97
C PRO A 283 -11.11 -20.49 8.48
N SER A 284 -12.08 -20.95 9.28
CA SER A 284 -12.02 -20.96 10.75
C SER A 284 -10.94 -21.87 11.34
N LYS A 285 -10.34 -22.77 10.56
CA LYS A 285 -9.17 -23.58 10.99
C LYS A 285 -7.87 -22.80 10.97
N LEU A 286 -7.82 -21.63 10.34
CA LEU A 286 -6.64 -20.77 10.38
C LEU A 286 -6.34 -20.41 11.83
N ARG A 287 -5.08 -20.57 12.27
CA ARG A 287 -4.64 -20.30 13.65
C ARG A 287 -4.98 -18.88 14.14
N LEU A 288 -5.10 -17.93 13.22
CA LEU A 288 -5.44 -16.53 13.51
C LEU A 288 -6.93 -16.31 13.82
N TYR A 289 -7.82 -17.25 13.44
CA TYR A 289 -9.24 -17.11 13.67
C TYR A 289 -9.57 -16.97 15.16
N GLY A 290 -10.45 -16.03 15.49
CA GLY A 290 -10.91 -15.79 16.86
C GLY A 290 -10.03 -14.87 17.70
N LEU A 291 -8.91 -14.36 17.16
CA LEU A 291 -8.12 -13.33 17.83
C LEU A 291 -8.93 -12.03 18.03
N SER A 292 -9.79 -11.70 17.07
CA SER A 292 -10.82 -10.68 17.19
C SER A 292 -12.10 -11.17 16.52
N MET A 293 -13.26 -10.72 17.02
CA MET A 293 -14.57 -11.01 16.42
C MET A 293 -15.31 -9.73 15.99
N LYS A 294 -14.56 -8.61 15.86
CA LYS A 294 -15.14 -7.30 15.49
C LYS A 294 -15.85 -7.32 14.14
N TRP A 295 -15.47 -8.24 13.26
CA TRP A 295 -15.96 -8.33 11.89
C TRP A 295 -16.73 -9.63 11.64
N LYS A 296 -17.32 -10.21 12.69
CA LYS A 296 -17.95 -11.52 12.64
C LYS A 296 -18.94 -11.64 11.47
N THR A 297 -18.68 -12.59 10.59
CA THR A 297 -19.60 -13.08 9.55
C THR A 297 -19.50 -14.59 9.50
N GLU A 298 -20.58 -15.24 9.09
CA GLU A 298 -20.59 -16.66 8.77
C GLU A 298 -20.18 -16.86 7.30
N MET A 299 -19.79 -18.08 6.91
CA MET A 299 -19.29 -18.34 5.55
C MET A 299 -20.33 -18.06 4.45
N ASP A 300 -21.61 -18.12 4.77
CA ASP A 300 -22.72 -17.96 3.82
C ASP A 300 -23.22 -16.51 3.75
N ASP A 301 -22.64 -15.58 4.52
CA ASP A 301 -22.99 -14.15 4.51
C ASP A 301 -22.38 -13.41 3.30
N VAL A 302 -21.97 -14.12 2.24
CA VAL A 302 -21.51 -13.53 0.99
C VAL A 302 -22.72 -12.97 0.24
N PRO A 303 -22.75 -11.67 -0.09
CA PRO A 303 -23.92 -11.05 -0.70
C PRO A 303 -24.15 -11.57 -2.12
N VAL A 304 -25.41 -11.89 -2.42
CA VAL A 304 -25.84 -12.37 -3.73
C VAL A 304 -26.58 -11.26 -4.49
N GLY A 305 -26.38 -11.18 -5.81
CA GLY A 305 -27.11 -10.25 -6.67
C GLY A 305 -26.59 -8.80 -6.66
N LEU A 306 -25.43 -8.54 -6.07
CA LEU A 306 -24.73 -7.26 -6.23
C LEU A 306 -24.08 -7.16 -7.61
N ASP A 307 -24.04 -5.94 -8.14
CA ASP A 307 -23.16 -5.62 -9.27
C ASP A 307 -21.68 -5.66 -8.84
N ALA A 308 -20.77 -5.70 -9.81
CA ALA A 308 -19.34 -5.86 -9.56
C ALA A 308 -18.74 -4.75 -8.67
N ALA A 309 -19.19 -3.50 -8.84
CA ALA A 309 -18.68 -2.37 -8.06
C ALA A 309 -19.15 -2.44 -6.60
N LYS A 310 -20.43 -2.74 -6.36
CA LYS A 310 -20.96 -2.94 -5.01
C LYS A 310 -20.37 -4.16 -4.32
N PHE A 311 -20.10 -5.22 -5.08
CA PHE A 311 -19.41 -6.40 -4.55
C PHE A 311 -17.98 -6.08 -4.15
N ASP A 312 -17.26 -5.27 -4.94
CA ASP A 312 -15.90 -4.82 -4.62
C ASP A 312 -15.90 -3.92 -3.37
N ASP A 313 -16.85 -2.98 -3.27
CA ASP A 313 -17.02 -2.14 -2.09
C ASP A 313 -17.33 -2.97 -0.83
N TRP A 314 -18.17 -4.00 -0.95
CA TRP A 314 -18.38 -4.96 0.13
C TRP A 314 -17.08 -5.68 0.47
N LEU A 315 -16.41 -6.29 -0.50
CA LEU A 315 -15.22 -7.12 -0.29
C LEU A 315 -14.10 -6.34 0.44
N TRP A 316 -13.89 -5.08 0.06
CA TRP A 316 -12.87 -4.20 0.65
C TRP A 316 -13.37 -3.36 1.83
N ARG A 317 -14.60 -3.61 2.30
CA ARG A 317 -15.23 -2.88 3.42
C ARG A 317 -15.25 -1.36 3.20
N ARG A 318 -15.52 -0.92 1.95
CA ARG A 318 -15.76 0.47 1.57
C ARG A 318 -17.21 0.93 1.80
N GLU A 319 -18.05 0.04 2.32
CA GLU A 319 -19.41 0.34 2.72
C GLU A 319 -19.45 1.60 3.60
N LYS A 320 -20.19 2.61 3.14
CA LYS A 320 -20.35 3.87 3.87
C LYS A 320 -21.02 3.56 5.21
N SER A 321 -20.41 4.01 6.31
CA SER A 321 -21.14 4.23 7.56
C SER A 321 -22.39 5.08 7.26
N GLU A 322 -23.48 4.86 7.99
CA GLU A 322 -24.70 5.65 7.88
C GLU A 322 -24.40 7.15 7.69
N PRO A 323 -25.19 7.87 6.88
CA PRO A 323 -24.93 9.25 6.55
C PRO A 323 -25.17 10.13 7.78
N THR A 324 -24.14 10.34 8.59
CA THR A 324 -24.08 11.44 9.55
C THR A 324 -22.95 12.40 9.21
N SER A 325 -22.92 12.87 7.96
CA SER A 325 -22.46 14.20 7.54
C SER A 325 -22.26 14.23 6.02
N ARG A 326 -22.45 15.41 5.43
CA ARG A 326 -22.28 15.69 3.99
C ARG A 326 -20.83 15.32 3.56
N PRO A 327 -20.60 14.72 2.38
CA PRO A 327 -19.25 14.43 1.91
C PRO A 327 -18.47 15.75 1.74
N MET A 328 -17.31 15.85 2.39
CA MET A 328 -16.41 16.99 2.26
C MET A 328 -15.84 17.11 0.85
N SER A 329 -15.62 18.34 0.42
CA SER A 329 -14.99 18.63 -0.87
C SER A 329 -13.51 18.24 -0.88
N ARG A 330 -12.94 17.99 -2.06
CA ARG A 330 -11.52 17.59 -2.20
C ARG A 330 -10.56 18.61 -1.60
N THR A 331 -10.87 19.90 -1.75
CA THR A 331 -10.08 21.03 -1.23
C THR A 331 -10.11 21.09 0.30
N GLU A 332 -11.22 20.76 0.95
CA GLU A 332 -11.28 20.72 2.42
C GLU A 332 -10.45 19.58 3.00
N ARG A 333 -10.33 18.44 2.30
CA ARG A 333 -9.49 17.31 2.73
C ARG A 333 -7.99 17.59 2.56
N GLU A 334 -7.62 18.50 1.65
CA GLU A 334 -6.25 19.00 1.51
C GLU A 334 -5.85 19.95 2.66
N ILE A 335 -6.81 20.75 3.16
CA ILE A 335 -6.60 21.68 4.29
C ILE A 335 -6.69 20.97 5.65
N PHE A 336 -7.69 20.10 5.82
CA PHE A 336 -7.97 19.34 7.03
C PHE A 336 -7.86 17.84 6.77
N PRO A 337 -6.63 17.30 6.66
CA PRO A 337 -6.41 15.89 6.35
C PRO A 337 -6.83 14.96 7.48
N ALA A 338 -7.25 13.73 7.11
CA ALA A 338 -7.37 12.63 8.05
C ALA A 338 -5.98 12.16 8.53
N PHE A 339 -5.92 11.43 9.65
CA PHE A 339 -4.62 11.02 10.21
C PHE A 339 -3.78 10.18 9.22
N ILE A 340 -4.43 9.39 8.37
CA ILE A 340 -3.76 8.55 7.39
C ILE A 340 -3.09 9.36 6.26
N ASP A 341 -3.64 10.52 5.96
CA ASP A 341 -3.19 11.43 4.90
C ASP A 341 -2.01 12.32 5.38
N LEU A 342 -1.66 12.26 6.68
CA LEU A 342 -0.53 12.99 7.25
C LEU A 342 0.82 12.37 6.86
N PRO A 343 1.87 13.17 6.64
CA PRO A 343 3.20 12.67 6.31
C PRO A 343 3.85 11.93 7.49
N ASN A 344 4.64 10.90 7.17
CA ASN A 344 5.40 10.11 8.15
C ASN A 344 6.73 10.80 8.49
N ARG A 345 7.05 10.91 9.79
CA ARG A 345 8.39 11.31 10.25
C ARG A 345 9.26 10.05 10.46
N PRO A 346 10.34 9.83 9.67
CA PRO A 346 11.22 8.69 9.87
C PRO A 346 11.98 8.80 11.21
N ILE A 347 12.22 7.64 11.84
CA ILE A 347 12.81 7.50 13.19
C ILE A 347 14.28 8.01 13.26
N SER A 348 14.92 8.25 12.11
CA SER A 348 16.28 8.75 12.01
C SER A 348 16.36 9.90 11.01
N THR A 349 16.34 11.13 11.50
CA THR A 349 17.13 12.27 11.00
C THR A 349 16.84 13.54 11.81
N ARG A 350 17.88 14.14 12.41
CA ARG A 350 17.90 15.59 12.72
C ARG A 350 18.18 16.36 11.43
N SER A 351 17.38 16.12 10.39
CA SER A 351 17.45 16.85 9.12
C SER A 351 16.33 17.87 9.11
N MET A 352 16.64 19.12 8.81
CA MET A 352 15.64 20.16 8.57
C MET A 352 14.78 19.71 7.39
N ALA A 353 13.57 19.22 7.68
CA ALA A 353 12.60 18.87 6.67
C ALA A 353 12.36 20.09 5.76
N ALA A 354 12.41 19.86 4.45
CA ALA A 354 12.03 20.86 3.46
C ALA A 354 10.62 21.37 3.80
N ARG A 355 10.46 22.70 3.89
CA ARG A 355 9.18 23.33 4.24
C ARG A 355 8.16 22.96 3.17
N PRO A 356 6.99 22.38 3.53
CA PRO A 356 5.95 22.11 2.55
C PRO A 356 5.50 23.44 1.93
N ASN A 357 5.28 23.46 0.62
CA ASN A 357 4.78 24.63 -0.12
C ASN A 357 3.32 24.99 0.23
N HIS A 358 2.66 24.24 1.11
CA HIS A 358 1.29 24.45 1.61
C HIS A 358 1.20 24.02 3.08
N HIS A 359 0.47 24.78 3.89
CA HIS A 359 0.16 24.43 5.28
C HIS A 359 -1.16 23.65 5.35
N TYR A 360 -1.27 22.75 6.32
CA TYR A 360 -2.49 21.98 6.62
C TYR A 360 -2.67 21.81 8.12
N CYS A 361 -3.86 21.43 8.56
CA CYS A 361 -4.21 21.27 9.96
C CYS A 361 -4.96 19.98 10.23
N PHE A 362 -4.38 19.10 11.04
CA PHE A 362 -5.09 17.92 11.51
C PHE A 362 -6.13 18.33 12.55
N LEU A 363 -7.35 17.78 12.44
CA LEU A 363 -8.42 17.96 13.41
C LEU A 363 -8.83 16.62 14.03
N GLY A 364 -8.95 16.58 15.36
CA GLY A 364 -9.41 15.39 16.08
C GLY A 364 -10.23 15.73 17.32
N GLU A 365 -11.33 15.02 17.55
CA GLU A 365 -12.17 15.20 18.74
C GLU A 365 -11.62 14.40 19.92
N ILE A 366 -11.49 15.04 21.09
CA ILE A 366 -11.04 14.38 22.32
C ILE A 366 -12.10 13.37 22.77
N THR A 367 -11.71 12.10 22.85
CA THR A 367 -12.55 11.01 23.36
C THR A 367 -12.18 10.58 24.77
N ASP A 368 -10.90 10.69 25.11
CA ASP A 368 -10.34 10.39 26.43
C ASP A 368 -9.02 11.15 26.65
N SER A 369 -8.57 11.25 27.90
CA SER A 369 -7.31 11.91 28.28
C SER A 369 -6.67 11.24 29.49
N SER A 370 -5.35 11.11 29.48
CA SER A 370 -4.57 10.60 30.61
C SER A 370 -3.30 11.43 30.83
N THR A 371 -2.79 11.44 32.07
CA THR A 371 -1.60 12.18 32.46
C THR A 371 -0.80 11.33 33.45
N PHE A 372 -0.02 10.38 32.95
CA PHE A 372 0.81 9.51 33.79
C PHE A 372 2.28 9.94 33.77
N HIS A 373 2.87 10.14 32.58
CA HIS A 373 4.25 10.64 32.42
C HIS A 373 4.31 11.98 31.66
N HIS A 374 3.40 12.16 30.72
CA HIS A 374 3.11 13.38 29.97
C HIS A 374 1.62 13.35 29.61
N LEU A 375 1.07 14.46 29.14
CA LEU A 375 -0.32 14.49 28.66
C LEU A 375 -0.47 13.58 27.43
N GLU A 376 -1.47 12.73 27.47
CA GLU A 376 -1.91 11.90 26.35
C GLU A 376 -3.40 12.15 26.10
N LEU A 377 -3.75 12.44 24.85
CA LEU A 377 -5.13 12.57 24.41
C LEU A 377 -5.45 11.46 23.43
N GLN A 378 -6.59 10.81 23.64
CA GLN A 378 -7.16 9.87 22.67
C GLN A 378 -8.14 10.63 21.79
N LEU A 379 -7.78 10.83 20.53
CA LEU A 379 -8.54 11.60 19.57
C LEU A 379 -9.35 10.71 18.65
N LYS A 380 -10.42 11.26 18.08
CA LYS A 380 -11.19 10.68 16.99
C LYS A 380 -11.15 11.64 15.79
N ASP A 381 -10.55 11.23 14.69
CA ASP A 381 -10.51 12.06 13.48
C ASP A 381 -11.81 12.03 12.67
N ILE A 382 -11.77 12.68 11.51
CA ILE A 382 -12.89 12.76 10.57
C ILE A 382 -13.32 11.39 10.02
N ASP A 383 -12.37 10.45 9.86
CA ASP A 383 -12.63 9.08 9.41
C ASP A 383 -13.03 8.17 10.60
N ASN A 384 -13.34 8.76 11.76
CA ASN A 384 -13.69 8.10 13.01
C ASN A 384 -12.57 7.23 13.62
N ARG A 385 -11.31 7.43 13.21
CA ARG A 385 -10.16 6.66 13.69
C ARG A 385 -9.74 7.15 15.08
N LYS A 386 -9.46 6.21 15.98
CA LYS A 386 -8.85 6.51 17.29
C LYS A 386 -7.36 6.75 17.12
N ILE A 387 -6.87 7.88 17.61
CA ILE A 387 -5.48 8.31 17.40
C ILE A 387 -4.91 8.79 18.73
N PRO A 388 -3.80 8.22 19.21
CA PRO A 388 -3.09 8.77 20.35
C PRO A 388 -2.34 10.05 19.96
N LEU A 389 -2.48 11.10 20.76
CA LEU A 389 -1.71 12.33 20.69
C LEU A 389 -0.90 12.45 21.99
N HIS A 390 0.42 12.44 21.86
CA HIS A 390 1.34 12.51 22.99
C HIS A 390 2.09 13.85 23.02
N PHE A 391 2.09 14.51 24.18
CA PHE A 391 2.76 15.78 24.40
C PHE A 391 4.21 15.57 24.87
N TYR A 392 5.16 15.95 24.02
CA TYR A 392 6.61 15.99 24.27
C TYR A 392 7.14 17.43 24.26
N THR A 393 6.27 18.41 24.54
CA THR A 393 6.63 19.81 24.77
C THR A 393 7.50 19.94 26.02
N GLU A 394 8.16 21.09 26.22
CA GLU A 394 8.96 21.34 27.44
C GLU A 394 8.15 21.19 28.73
N GLY A 395 6.86 21.54 28.69
CA GLY A 395 5.92 21.38 29.80
C GLY A 395 5.27 20.00 29.90
N LEU A 396 5.55 19.07 28.97
CA LEU A 396 4.93 17.74 28.88
C LEU A 396 3.38 17.77 28.88
N GLY A 397 2.81 18.84 28.31
CA GLY A 397 1.36 19.10 28.30
C GLY A 397 0.83 19.89 29.51
N GLY A 398 1.71 20.33 30.42
CA GLY A 398 1.38 21.18 31.57
C GLY A 398 0.89 22.59 31.18
N GLU A 399 1.07 23.00 29.93
CA GLU A 399 0.45 24.20 29.35
C GLU A 399 -1.08 24.14 29.27
N TRP A 400 -1.71 22.96 29.40
CA TRP A 400 -3.15 22.78 29.31
C TRP A 400 -3.78 22.50 30.68
N THR A 401 -4.82 23.25 31.03
CA THR A 401 -5.59 22.99 32.25
C THR A 401 -6.64 21.90 32.02
N PRO A 402 -7.04 21.13 33.06
CA PRO A 402 -8.13 20.15 32.95
C PRO A 402 -9.46 20.77 32.47
N SER A 403 -9.64 22.08 32.62
CA SER A 403 -10.83 22.79 32.13
C SER A 403 -10.86 22.97 30.61
N GLN A 404 -9.69 22.93 29.96
CA GLN A 404 -9.48 23.04 28.52
C GLN A 404 -9.46 21.68 27.82
N ILE A 405 -9.11 20.61 28.55
CA ILE A 405 -9.09 19.23 28.04
C ILE A 405 -10.41 18.55 28.42
N LYS A 406 -11.39 18.58 27.51
CA LYS A 406 -12.70 17.96 27.75
C LYS A 406 -13.08 17.05 26.60
N LYS A 407 -13.72 15.94 26.94
CA LYS A 407 -14.33 15.04 25.96
C LYS A 407 -15.31 15.81 25.08
N GLY A 408 -15.23 15.61 23.77
CA GLY A 408 -16.03 16.31 22.77
C GLY A 408 -15.47 17.67 22.33
N TYR A 409 -14.29 18.09 22.80
CA TYR A 409 -13.59 19.26 22.27
C TYR A 409 -12.73 18.87 21.07
N THR A 410 -12.47 19.81 20.17
CA THR A 410 -11.69 19.58 18.95
C THR A 410 -10.27 20.05 19.14
N VAL A 411 -9.30 19.17 18.94
CA VAL A 411 -7.87 19.49 18.86
C VAL A 411 -7.51 19.79 17.42
N ALA A 412 -6.83 20.91 17.22
CA ALA A 412 -6.26 21.32 15.94
C ALA A 412 -4.73 21.31 16.05
N VAL A 413 -4.06 20.59 15.15
CA VAL A 413 -2.60 20.46 15.12
C VAL A 413 -2.08 20.87 13.75
N LEU A 414 -1.29 21.94 13.69
CA LEU A 414 -0.73 22.45 12.44
C LEU A 414 0.42 21.58 11.97
N ASN A 415 0.41 21.28 10.67
CA ASN A 415 1.43 20.46 9.98
C ASN A 415 1.74 19.17 10.75
N ALA A 416 0.69 18.53 11.29
CA ALA A 416 0.82 17.32 12.08
C ALA A 416 1.51 16.21 11.28
N GLN A 417 2.34 15.43 11.96
CA GLN A 417 3.05 14.32 11.35
C GLN A 417 2.73 13.04 12.09
N ARG A 418 2.69 11.93 11.34
CA ARG A 418 2.58 10.60 11.92
C ARG A 418 3.91 10.24 12.58
N HIS A 419 3.80 9.74 13.80
CA HIS A 419 4.92 9.25 14.58
C HIS A 419 4.64 7.81 15.02
N VAL A 420 5.65 6.96 14.87
CA VAL A 420 5.63 5.59 15.37
C VAL A 420 6.32 5.58 16.73
N PHE A 421 5.59 5.24 17.78
CA PHE A 421 6.12 5.14 19.13
C PHE A 421 6.71 3.75 19.36
N ILE A 422 7.85 3.67 20.07
CA ILE A 422 8.59 2.41 20.28
C ILE A 422 7.73 1.33 20.98
N PHE A 423 6.74 1.74 21.78
CA PHE A 423 5.85 0.85 22.52
C PHE A 423 4.38 1.32 22.51
N GLY A 424 3.81 1.68 21.34
CA GLY A 424 2.42 2.12 21.24
C GLY A 424 1.88 2.22 19.82
N ASP A 425 0.57 2.42 19.69
CA ASP A 425 -0.08 2.64 18.38
C ASP A 425 0.48 3.91 17.70
N PRO A 426 0.61 3.94 16.36
CA PRO A 426 1.02 5.14 15.65
C PRO A 426 0.09 6.31 15.96
N GLY A 427 0.68 7.47 16.23
CA GLY A 427 -0.06 8.65 16.67
C GLY A 427 0.61 9.94 16.26
N ILE A 428 0.22 11.02 16.92
CA ILE A 428 0.82 12.33 16.74
C ILE A 428 1.74 12.59 17.93
N ARG A 429 3.01 12.86 17.64
CA ARG A 429 3.98 13.32 18.63
C ARG A 429 4.06 14.84 18.55
N HIS A 430 3.57 15.52 19.58
CA HIS A 430 3.50 16.97 19.61
C HIS A 430 4.65 17.54 20.43
N GLU A 431 5.51 18.34 19.80
CA GLU A 431 6.74 18.86 20.42
C GLU A 431 6.74 20.39 20.59
N ASP A 432 5.85 21.10 19.89
CA ASP A 432 5.81 22.57 19.82
C ASP A 432 4.46 23.12 20.26
N ALA A 433 4.38 23.69 21.47
CA ALA A 433 3.14 24.15 22.09
C ALA A 433 2.39 25.24 21.28
N ASP A 434 3.07 25.95 20.38
CA ASP A 434 2.43 26.99 19.55
C ASP A 434 1.70 26.40 18.34
N MET A 435 1.94 25.13 18.02
CA MET A 435 1.38 24.44 16.86
C MET A 435 0.11 23.64 17.16
N LEU A 436 -0.45 23.75 18.37
CA LEU A 436 -1.69 23.09 18.78
C LEU A 436 -2.67 24.03 19.48
N ARG A 437 -3.96 23.88 19.17
CA ARG A 437 -5.07 24.55 19.86
C ARG A 437 -6.19 23.56 20.17
N ILE A 438 -6.91 23.78 21.27
CA ILE A 438 -8.09 23.00 21.65
C ILE A 438 -9.31 23.92 21.67
N PHE A 439 -10.30 23.62 20.83
CA PHE A 439 -11.51 24.41 20.68
C PHE A 439 -12.70 23.77 21.43
N PRO A 440 -13.53 24.56 22.13
CA PRO A 440 -14.65 24.07 22.93
C PRO A 440 -15.89 23.75 22.07
N CYS A 441 -15.71 22.97 21.00
CA CYS A 441 -16.75 22.46 20.12
C CYS A 441 -16.37 21.07 19.59
N SER A 442 -17.37 20.28 19.20
CA SER A 442 -17.15 18.97 18.59
C SER A 442 -16.62 19.09 17.16
N LEU A 443 -16.01 18.03 16.65
CA LEU A 443 -15.43 18.03 15.31
C LEU A 443 -16.52 18.25 14.24
N ALA A 444 -17.67 17.60 14.42
CA ALA A 444 -18.84 17.82 13.56
C ALA A 444 -19.32 19.28 13.59
N LYS A 445 -19.26 19.94 14.76
CA LYS A 445 -19.64 21.35 14.89
C LYS A 445 -18.62 22.26 14.21
N PHE A 446 -17.33 21.94 14.32
CA PHE A 446 -16.26 22.67 13.63
C PHE A 446 -16.48 22.69 12.12
N HIS A 447 -16.70 21.53 11.49
CA HIS A 447 -16.94 21.46 10.04
C HIS A 447 -18.19 22.22 9.62
N ALA A 448 -19.28 22.14 10.41
CA ALA A 448 -20.48 22.93 10.14
C ALA A 448 -20.21 24.44 10.20
N LEU A 449 -19.40 24.90 11.16
CA LEU A 449 -18.98 26.30 11.26
C LEU A 449 -18.08 26.71 10.09
N HIS A 450 -17.21 25.82 9.60
CA HIS A 450 -16.34 26.08 8.46
C HIS A 450 -17.15 26.31 7.18
N SER A 451 -18.08 25.40 6.87
CA SER A 451 -18.94 25.55 5.69
C SER A 451 -19.78 26.83 5.77
N GLN A 452 -20.32 27.17 6.95
CA GLN A 452 -21.08 28.41 7.14
C GLN A 452 -20.19 29.66 7.06
N ALA A 453 -18.94 29.59 7.50
CA ALA A 453 -18.00 30.70 7.41
C ALA A 453 -17.68 31.02 5.94
N GLN A 454 -17.41 29.99 5.12
CA GLN A 454 -17.20 30.16 3.68
C GLN A 454 -18.42 30.76 2.98
N GLU A 455 -19.63 30.33 3.34
CA GLU A 455 -20.87 30.78 2.67
C GLU A 455 -21.32 32.21 3.07
N PHE A 456 -21.13 32.59 4.34
CA PHE A 456 -21.72 33.82 4.89
C PHE A 456 -20.73 34.85 5.43
N SER A 457 -19.45 34.49 5.58
CA SER A 457 -18.42 35.39 6.14
C SER A 457 -17.46 35.94 5.07
N GLU A 458 -17.27 35.23 3.95
CA GLU A 458 -16.41 35.66 2.84
C GLU A 458 -17.02 36.80 2.01
N GLU A 459 -16.17 37.70 1.54
CA GLU A 459 -16.56 38.75 0.60
C GLU A 459 -16.58 38.19 -0.83
N SER A 460 -17.71 38.36 -1.53
CA SER A 460 -17.81 38.05 -2.96
C SER A 460 -17.13 39.13 -3.82
N GLU A 461 -16.84 38.82 -5.10
CA GLU A 461 -16.25 39.77 -6.05
C GLU A 461 -17.07 41.07 -6.11
N GLY A 462 -16.51 42.17 -5.60
CA GLY A 462 -17.18 43.46 -5.45
C GLY A 462 -17.49 43.89 -4.01
N GLY A 463 -17.07 43.12 -2.99
CA GLY A 463 -17.19 43.50 -1.57
C GLY A 463 -18.57 43.24 -0.96
N ALA A 464 -19.46 42.55 -1.68
CA ALA A 464 -20.78 42.18 -1.19
C ALA A 464 -20.70 40.91 -0.31
N ARG A 465 -21.52 40.86 0.73
CA ARG A 465 -21.64 39.72 1.64
C ARG A 465 -23.06 39.18 1.67
N THR A 466 -23.22 37.91 2.09
CA THR A 466 -24.52 37.25 2.16
C THR A 466 -25.15 37.43 3.53
N CYS A 467 -26.40 37.88 3.57
CA CYS A 467 -27.16 37.96 4.81
C CYS A 467 -27.54 36.56 5.31
N HIS A 468 -27.10 36.20 6.52
CA HIS A 468 -27.42 34.90 7.12
C HIS A 468 -28.92 34.69 7.41
N GLY A 469 -29.67 35.77 7.64
CA GLY A 469 -31.11 35.70 7.90
C GLY A 469 -31.97 35.43 6.67
N CYS A 470 -31.71 36.13 5.56
CA CYS A 470 -32.57 36.09 4.36
C CYS A 470 -31.88 35.58 3.09
N GLY A 471 -30.57 35.34 3.12
CA GLY A 471 -29.78 34.85 1.98
C GLY A 471 -29.46 35.89 0.90
N ARG A 472 -29.90 37.14 1.04
CA ARG A 472 -29.62 38.21 0.06
C ARG A 472 -28.20 38.74 0.22
N THR A 473 -27.54 39.01 -0.90
CA THR A 473 -26.23 39.66 -0.92
C THR A 473 -26.38 41.19 -0.88
N GLY A 474 -25.45 41.87 -0.22
CA GLY A 474 -25.47 43.32 -0.12
C GLY A 474 -24.14 43.91 0.33
N LEU A 475 -23.93 45.19 0.01
CA LEU A 475 -22.73 45.96 0.35
C LEU A 475 -22.81 46.60 1.74
N SER A 476 -24.02 46.84 2.26
CA SER A 476 -24.26 47.50 3.55
C SER A 476 -25.01 46.56 4.49
N LEU A 477 -24.31 45.52 4.99
CA LEU A 477 -24.82 44.61 6.00
C LEU A 477 -24.24 44.93 7.37
N GLN A 478 -25.04 44.71 8.41
CA GLN A 478 -24.65 44.84 9.81
C GLN A 478 -24.00 43.54 10.31
N LYS A 479 -22.79 43.64 10.83
CA LYS A 479 -22.08 42.50 11.44
C LYS A 479 -22.58 42.18 12.84
N CYS A 480 -22.55 40.92 13.23
CA CYS A 480 -22.77 40.55 14.62
C CYS A 480 -21.67 41.15 15.51
N ALA A 481 -22.06 41.91 16.54
CA ALA A 481 -21.12 42.56 17.45
C ALA A 481 -20.37 41.62 18.41
N LYS A 482 -20.74 40.32 18.47
CA LYS A 482 -20.11 39.33 19.35
C LYS A 482 -19.11 38.46 18.62
N CYS A 483 -19.58 37.70 17.62
CA CYS A 483 -18.71 36.78 16.89
C CYS A 483 -18.04 37.41 15.66
N PHE A 484 -18.55 38.54 15.15
CA PHE A 484 -18.05 39.19 13.94
C PHE A 484 -18.08 38.37 12.64
N SER A 485 -18.54 37.11 12.66
CA SER A 485 -18.59 36.23 11.48
C SER A 485 -19.84 36.41 10.62
N TYR A 486 -21.03 36.57 11.23
CA TYR A 486 -22.29 36.68 10.46
C TYR A 486 -22.73 38.10 10.19
N TRP A 487 -23.37 38.28 9.03
CA TRP A 487 -23.84 39.56 8.51
C TRP A 487 -25.35 39.57 8.25
N TYR A 488 -25.99 40.73 8.44
CA TYR A 488 -27.45 40.88 8.42
C TYR A 488 -27.89 42.16 7.71
N CYS A 489 -29.00 42.12 6.95
CA CYS A 489 -29.55 43.33 6.34
C CYS A 489 -30.03 44.33 7.40
N ASP A 490 -30.69 43.82 8.42
CA ASP A 490 -31.30 44.58 9.51
C ASP A 490 -31.48 43.70 10.76
N LYS A 491 -32.06 44.29 11.80
CA LYS A 491 -32.35 43.59 13.07
C LYS A 491 -33.34 42.43 12.89
N ALA A 492 -34.30 42.53 11.97
CA ALA A 492 -35.27 41.45 11.73
C ALA A 492 -34.58 40.22 11.14
N CYS A 493 -33.69 40.40 10.16
CA CYS A 493 -32.86 39.34 9.61
C CYS A 493 -31.91 38.74 10.66
N GLN A 494 -31.41 39.57 11.59
CA GLN A 494 -30.59 39.08 12.71
C GLN A 494 -31.39 38.16 13.64
N GLU A 495 -32.64 38.48 13.95
CA GLU A 495 -33.49 37.65 14.80
C GLU A 495 -33.83 36.30 14.15
N VAL A 496 -34.16 36.31 12.85
CA VAL A 496 -34.36 35.09 12.05
C VAL A 496 -33.09 34.25 12.02
N GLY A 497 -31.95 34.86 11.69
CA GLY A 497 -30.65 34.18 11.67
C GLY A 497 -30.28 33.57 13.03
N TRP A 498 -30.57 34.31 14.11
CA TRP A 498 -30.29 33.91 15.49
C TRP A 498 -31.13 32.72 15.95
N LYS A 499 -32.44 32.75 15.72
CA LYS A 499 -33.39 31.75 16.24
C LYS A 499 -33.59 30.57 15.30
N GLU A 500 -33.68 30.81 14.00
CA GLU A 500 -34.15 29.82 13.01
C GLU A 500 -33.00 29.22 12.19
N LYS A 501 -31.90 29.97 11.99
CA LYS A 501 -30.76 29.53 11.17
C LYS A 501 -29.53 29.06 11.97
N GLY A 502 -29.68 28.87 13.28
CA GLY A 502 -28.64 28.23 14.11
C GLY A 502 -27.58 29.17 14.72
N HIS A 503 -27.52 30.45 14.33
CA HIS A 503 -26.46 31.38 14.80
C HIS A 503 -26.37 31.49 16.33
N ARG A 504 -27.47 31.34 17.08
CA ARG A 504 -27.41 31.31 18.56
C ARG A 504 -26.42 30.26 19.10
N GLY A 505 -26.33 29.09 18.47
CA GLY A 505 -25.40 28.03 18.84
C GLY A 505 -23.98 28.25 18.33
N ASP A 506 -23.85 28.99 17.23
CA ASP A 506 -22.56 29.25 16.54
C ASP A 506 -21.81 30.46 17.12
N CYS A 507 -22.56 31.42 17.67
CA CYS A 507 -22.02 32.71 18.11
C CYS A 507 -21.00 32.56 19.26
N LYS A 508 -21.14 31.56 20.13
CA LYS A 508 -20.22 31.38 21.27
C LYS A 508 -18.87 30.81 20.82
N PRO A 509 -18.79 29.69 20.06
CA PRO A 509 -17.52 29.24 19.49
C PRO A 509 -16.82 30.33 18.66
N LEU A 510 -17.56 31.02 17.79
CA LEU A 510 -17.00 32.04 16.89
C LEU A 510 -16.57 33.34 17.59
N GLN A 511 -16.75 33.50 18.90
CA GLN A 511 -16.12 34.61 19.63
C GLN A 511 -14.60 34.41 19.76
N ASP A 512 -14.14 33.15 19.68
CA ASP A 512 -12.72 32.82 19.66
C ASP A 512 -12.09 33.33 18.35
N GLU A 513 -11.08 34.17 18.48
CA GLU A 513 -10.39 34.77 17.35
C GLU A 513 -9.57 33.75 16.55
N GLU A 514 -8.91 32.82 17.22
CA GLU A 514 -8.06 31.79 16.60
C GLU A 514 -8.93 30.82 15.80
N LEU A 515 -10.10 30.45 16.34
CA LEU A 515 -11.07 29.63 15.62
C LEU A 515 -11.52 30.34 14.34
N ARG A 516 -11.84 31.64 14.40
CA ARG A 516 -12.26 32.39 13.20
C ARG A 516 -11.17 32.45 12.13
N LYS A 517 -9.92 32.67 12.53
CA LYS A 517 -8.79 32.69 11.58
C LYS A 517 -8.57 31.32 10.95
N LEU A 518 -8.71 30.24 11.72
CA LEU A 518 -8.62 28.88 11.20
C LEU A 518 -9.74 28.55 10.20
N LEU A 519 -10.96 29.03 10.46
CA LEU A 519 -12.12 28.81 9.59
C LEU A 519 -12.09 29.63 8.29
N GLY A 520 -11.45 30.81 8.29
CA GLY A 520 -11.41 31.75 7.15
C GLY A 520 -10.02 31.98 6.53
N GLY A 521 -9.00 31.23 6.94
CA GLY A 521 -7.62 31.42 6.50
C GLY A 521 -7.42 31.06 5.02
N LYS A 522 -6.64 31.86 4.30
CA LYS A 522 -6.10 31.49 2.98
C LYS A 522 -4.86 30.62 3.19
N TRP A 523 -5.03 29.30 3.11
CA TRP A 523 -3.95 28.32 3.32
C TRP A 523 -2.91 28.27 2.18
N CYS A 524 -3.12 29.05 1.11
CA CYS A 524 -2.33 29.03 -0.14
C CYS A 524 -1.27 30.13 -0.29
N ASP A 525 -1.20 31.13 0.59
CA ASP A 525 -0.25 32.25 0.45
C ASP A 525 0.91 32.09 1.43
N GLY A 526 2.10 31.79 0.89
CA GLY A 526 3.35 31.53 1.62
C GLY A 526 3.95 32.76 2.34
N GLY A 527 3.18 33.36 3.25
CA GLY A 527 3.65 34.38 4.19
C GLY A 527 4.41 33.77 5.37
N ASN A 528 5.50 34.41 5.79
CA ASN A 528 6.45 33.98 6.83
C ASN A 528 5.91 33.93 8.29
N GLY A 529 4.65 33.60 8.51
CA GLY A 529 4.07 33.42 9.85
C GLY A 529 4.14 31.94 10.27
N VAL A 530 5.14 31.56 11.06
CA VAL A 530 5.20 30.22 11.68
C VAL A 530 4.34 30.25 12.94
N GLY A 531 3.07 29.87 12.81
CA GLY A 531 2.10 29.75 13.90
C GLY A 531 0.69 29.53 13.36
N PHE A 532 -0.29 29.23 14.22
CA PHE A 532 -1.71 29.47 13.87
C PHE A 532 -1.81 30.88 13.26
N PRO A 533 -2.58 31.07 12.19
CA PRO A 533 -2.63 32.36 11.50
C PRO A 533 -2.79 33.46 12.56
N LEU A 534 -1.74 34.26 12.77
CA LEU A 534 -1.73 35.38 13.71
C LEU A 534 -2.50 36.56 13.12
#